data_AF-A0A2N2NAT1-F1
#
_entry.id   AF-A0A2N2NAT1-F1
#
_cell.length_a   1.000
_cell.length_b   1.000
_cell.length_c   1.000
_cell.angle_alpha   90.00
_cell.angle_beta   90.00
_cell.angle_gamma   90.00
#
_symmetry.space_group_name_H-M   'P 1'
#
loop_
_entity.id
_entity.type
_entity.pdbx_description
1 polymer ?
#
loop_
_entity_poly.entity_id
_entity_poly.type
_entity_poly.pdbx_seq_one_letter_code
_entity_poly.pdbx_strand_id
1 'polypeptide(L)'
;MAVRGIRGATTCQADESSILSATGELLSAILKANPSLQTRDIASALFTVTGDLQLVHPAKAAREMGWKDVPLMCASEIDVPGSLAQCVRVLIHW
;
A
#
# COMPACT_ATOMS: atom_id res chain seq x y z
N MET A 1 10.49 19.56 -10.48
CA MET A 1 9.63 18.61 -11.23
C MET A 1 8.27 18.54 -10.55
N ALA A 2 7.21 18.17 -11.27
CA ALA A 2 5.89 18.02 -10.68
C ALA A 2 5.74 16.63 -10.05
N VAL A 3 5.20 16.56 -8.83
CA VAL A 3 4.87 15.31 -8.14
C VAL A 3 3.58 14.73 -8.75
N ARG A 4 3.50 13.40 -8.79
CA ARG A 4 2.37 12.59 -9.28
C ARG A 4 1.98 11.56 -8.23
N GLY A 5 0.69 11.23 -8.23
CA GLY A 5 0.15 10.17 -7.39
C GLY A 5 -0.01 8.88 -8.20
N ILE A 6 0.48 7.75 -7.67
CA ILE A 6 0.16 6.42 -8.18
C ILE A 6 -0.74 5.72 -7.17
N ARG A 7 -1.89 5.23 -7.64
CA ARG A 7 -2.88 4.52 -6.82
C ARG A 7 -2.82 3.02 -7.05
N GLY A 8 -3.09 2.28 -5.99
CA GLY A 8 -3.32 0.84 -6.04
C GLY A 8 -4.32 0.41 -4.99
N ALA A 9 -4.98 -0.73 -5.23
CA ALA A 9 -5.84 -1.38 -4.27
C ALA A 9 -5.79 -2.89 -4.48
N THR A 10 -5.93 -3.65 -3.39
CA THR A 10 -6.08 -5.10 -3.39
C THR A 10 -6.99 -5.53 -2.26
N THR A 11 -7.42 -6.78 -2.27
CA THR A 11 -8.22 -7.40 -1.21
C THR A 11 -7.52 -8.65 -0.71
N CYS A 12 -7.68 -8.95 0.57
CA CYS A 12 -7.05 -10.12 1.18
C CYS A 12 -7.90 -10.69 2.32
N GLN A 13 -7.56 -11.88 2.82
CA GLN A 13 -8.15 -12.35 4.06
C GLN A 13 -7.64 -11.53 5.26
N ALA A 14 -8.43 -11.50 6.34
CA ALA A 14 -8.09 -10.81 7.58
C ALA A 14 -7.12 -11.62 8.44
N ASP A 15 -5.95 -11.95 7.88
CA ASP A 15 -4.82 -12.59 8.54
C ASP A 15 -3.52 -11.82 8.23
N GLU A 16 -2.54 -11.88 9.14
CA GLU A 16 -1.29 -11.11 8.98
C GLU A 16 -0.55 -11.46 7.69
N SER A 17 -0.43 -12.75 7.35
CA SER A 17 0.28 -13.21 6.16
C SER A 17 -0.35 -12.72 4.86
N SER A 18 -1.68 -12.78 4.75
CA SER A 18 -2.42 -12.35 3.56
C SER A 18 -2.34 -10.84 3.37
N ILE A 19 -2.40 -10.05 4.45
CA ILE A 19 -2.23 -8.59 4.37
C ILE A 19 -0.84 -8.25 3.82
N LEU A 20 0.22 -8.90 4.31
CA LEU A 20 1.58 -8.66 3.85
C LEU A 20 1.81 -9.13 2.41
N SER A 21 1.38 -10.36 2.07
CA SER A 21 1.52 -10.91 0.72
C SER A 21 0.78 -10.07 -0.31
N ALA A 22 -0.50 -9.75 -0.06
CA ALA A 22 -1.30 -8.96 -0.98
C ALA A 22 -0.75 -7.54 -1.15
N THR A 23 -0.25 -6.92 -0.07
CA THR A 23 0.40 -5.60 -0.16
C THR A 23 1.70 -5.67 -0.97
N GLY A 24 2.53 -6.69 -0.76
CA GLY A 24 3.77 -6.89 -1.51
C GLY A 24 3.53 -7.13 -3.01
N GLU A 25 2.52 -7.94 -3.34
CA GLU A 25 2.07 -8.18 -4.71
C GLU A 25 1.57 -6.89 -5.37
N LEU A 26 0.75 -6.10 -4.65
CA LEU A 26 0.25 -4.82 -5.11
C LEU A 26 1.40 -3.85 -5.44
N LEU A 27 2.37 -3.70 -4.53
CA LEU A 27 3.52 -2.82 -4.73
C LEU A 27 4.40 -3.31 -5.90
N SER A 28 4.61 -4.62 -6.02
CA SER A 28 5.35 -5.22 -7.14
C SER A 28 4.66 -4.98 -8.48
N ALA A 29 3.33 -5.09 -8.52
CA ALA A 29 2.54 -4.81 -9.70
C ALA A 29 2.62 -3.32 -10.09
N ILE A 30 2.60 -2.41 -9.11
CA ILE A 30 2.78 -0.98 -9.35
C ILE A 30 4.15 -0.68 -9.95
N LEU A 31 5.23 -1.22 -9.36
CA LEU A 31 6.59 -1.04 -9.88
C LEU A 31 6.72 -1.59 -11.32
N LYS A 32 6.13 -2.76 -11.60
CA LYS A 32 6.12 -3.35 -12.94
C LYS A 32 5.34 -2.49 -13.95
N ALA A 33 4.21 -1.90 -13.53
CA ALA A 33 3.40 -1.02 -14.37
C ALA A 33 4.05 0.36 -14.58
N ASN A 34 5.02 0.74 -13.75
CA ASN A 34 5.72 2.03 -13.81
C ASN A 34 7.25 1.80 -13.86
N PRO A 35 7.82 1.35 -15.00
CA PRO A 35 9.22 0.92 -15.08
C PRO A 35 10.26 2.01 -14.73
N SER A 36 9.89 3.28 -14.82
CA SER A 36 10.74 4.42 -14.44
C SER A 36 10.68 4.79 -12.95
N LEU A 37 9.76 4.19 -12.18
CA LEU A 37 9.62 4.43 -10.75
C LEU A 37 10.77 3.75 -10.02
N GLN A 38 11.66 4.54 -9.41
CA GLN A 38 12.69 4.04 -8.51
C GLN A 38 12.33 4.40 -7.07
N THR A 39 12.64 3.51 -6.12
CA THR A 39 12.31 3.72 -4.70
C THR A 39 12.91 5.00 -4.14
N ARG A 40 14.10 5.39 -4.60
CA ARG A 40 14.77 6.66 -4.23
C ARG A 40 14.05 7.92 -4.69
N ASP A 41 13.16 7.80 -5.69
CA ASP A 41 12.39 8.92 -6.23
C ASP A 41 11.02 9.04 -5.56
N ILE A 42 10.65 8.09 -4.68
CA ILE A 42 9.37 8.12 -3.95
C ILE A 42 9.47 9.10 -2.78
N ALA A 43 8.67 10.15 -2.82
CA ALA A 43 8.58 11.12 -1.74
C ALA A 43 7.89 10.56 -0.49
N SER A 44 6.84 9.75 -0.66
CA SER A 44 6.17 9.01 0.42
C SER A 44 5.16 8.00 -0.11
N ALA A 45 4.72 7.07 0.74
CA ALA A 45 3.58 6.20 0.47
C ALA A 45 2.59 6.19 1.64
N LEU A 46 1.32 6.43 1.33
CA LEU A 46 0.19 6.37 2.26
C LEU A 46 -0.63 5.12 1.99
N PHE A 47 -0.79 4.28 3.01
CA PHE A 47 -1.61 3.07 2.96
C PHE A 47 -2.91 3.31 3.73
N THR A 48 -4.04 2.84 3.21
CA THR A 48 -5.29 2.77 3.95
C THR A 48 -5.79 1.33 4.02
N VAL A 49 -6.44 0.99 5.12
CA VAL A 49 -7.09 -0.32 5.30
C VAL A 49 -8.52 -0.14 5.79
N THR A 50 -9.42 -0.99 5.33
CA THR A 50 -10.77 -1.07 5.90
C THR A 50 -10.71 -1.57 7.35
N GLY A 51 -11.74 -1.22 8.14
CA GLY A 51 -11.78 -1.49 9.58
C GLY A 51 -11.72 -2.98 9.97
N ASP A 52 -11.94 -3.88 9.01
CA ASP A 52 -11.86 -5.34 9.16
C ASP A 52 -10.43 -5.92 9.00
N LEU A 53 -9.42 -5.09 8.71
CA LEU A 53 -8.01 -5.48 8.65
C LEU A 53 -7.19 -4.79 9.75
N GLN A 54 -6.97 -5.47 10.88
CA GLN A 54 -6.37 -4.87 12.08
C GLN A 54 -5.09 -5.57 12.57
N LEU A 55 -4.69 -6.67 11.94
CA LEU A 55 -3.64 -7.56 12.48
C LEU A 55 -2.21 -7.08 12.19
N VAL A 56 -1.99 -6.32 11.12
CA VAL A 56 -0.66 -5.83 10.75
C VAL A 56 -0.73 -4.56 9.90
N HIS A 57 0.30 -3.72 9.99
CA HIS A 57 0.43 -2.56 9.10
C HIS A 57 0.91 -2.98 7.70
N PRO A 58 0.20 -2.60 6.62
CA PRO A 58 0.62 -2.90 5.24
C PRO A 58 2.03 -2.39 4.90
N ALA A 59 2.43 -1.26 5.49
CA ALA A 59 3.76 -0.68 5.33
C ALA A 59 4.92 -1.63 5.72
N LYS A 60 4.67 -2.69 6.49
CA LYS A 60 5.67 -3.73 6.76
C LYS A 60 6.10 -4.46 5.47
N ALA A 61 5.18 -4.73 4.55
CA ALA A 61 5.50 -5.36 3.26
C ALA A 61 6.45 -4.48 2.42
N ALA A 62 6.22 -3.16 2.38
CA ALA A 62 7.13 -2.23 1.70
C ALA A 62 8.55 -2.27 2.31
N ARG A 63 8.67 -2.36 3.64
CA ARG A 63 9.96 -2.48 4.32
C ARG A 63 10.67 -3.80 3.97
N GLU A 64 9.93 -4.91 3.92
CA GLU A 64 10.44 -6.22 3.52
C GLU A 64 10.92 -6.22 2.06
N MET A 65 10.30 -5.42 1.18
CA MET A 65 10.75 -5.16 -0.19
C MET A 65 11.96 -4.21 -0.29
N GLY A 66 12.48 -3.69 0.83
CA GLY A 66 13.65 -2.82 0.86
C GLY A 66 13.35 -1.32 0.80
N TRP A 67 12.10 -0.88 0.99
CA TRP A 67 11.76 0.55 1.09
C TRP A 67 12.13 1.10 2.47
N LYS A 68 13.44 1.07 2.79
CA LYS A 68 13.97 1.44 4.10
C LYS A 68 13.97 2.95 4.34
N ASP A 69 14.20 3.72 3.29
CA ASP A 69 14.35 5.18 3.35
C ASP A 69 13.10 5.94 2.86
N VAL A 70 12.09 5.22 2.38
CA VAL A 70 10.83 5.83 1.92
C VAL A 70 9.97 6.15 3.14
N PRO A 71 9.45 7.38 3.28
CA PRO A 71 8.47 7.70 4.33
C PRO A 71 7.16 6.94 4.10
N LEU A 72 6.77 6.09 5.06
CA LEU A 72 5.55 5.26 5.00
C LEU A 72 4.57 5.67 6.10
N MET A 73 3.29 5.77 5.75
CA MET A 73 2.21 6.05 6.71
C MET A 73 1.02 5.11 6.47
N CYS A 74 0.40 4.62 7.54
CA CYS A 74 -0.84 3.86 7.48
C CYS A 74 -1.97 4.67 8.14
N ALA A 75 -3.17 4.57 7.58
CA ALA A 75 -4.40 5.13 8.16
C ALA A 75 -5.56 4.13 8.02
N SER A 76 -6.61 4.33 8.80
CA SER A 76 -7.89 3.66 8.56
C SER A 76 -8.60 4.32 7.39
N GLU A 77 -9.16 3.51 6.50
CA GLU A 77 -10.07 4.00 5.47
C GLU A 77 -11.41 4.40 6.10
N ILE A 78 -12.11 5.35 5.47
CA ILE A 78 -13.46 5.70 5.87
C ILE A 78 -14.39 4.47 5.81
N ASP A 79 -15.16 4.25 6.87
CA ASP A 79 -16.13 3.16 6.95
C ASP A 79 -17.45 3.55 6.27
N VAL A 80 -17.59 3.16 5.00
CA VAL A 80 -18.78 3.45 4.19
C VAL A 80 -19.64 2.19 4.08
N PRO A 81 -20.92 2.21 4.51
CA PRO A 81 -21.81 1.05 4.41
C PRO A 81 -21.92 0.51 2.98
N GLY A 82 -21.75 -0.81 2.83
CA GLY A 82 -21.79 -1.50 1.53
C GLY A 82 -20.55 -1.33 0.65
N SER A 83 -19.50 -0.66 1.16
CA SER A 83 -18.22 -0.55 0.46
C SER A 83 -17.43 -1.87 0.48
N LEU A 84 -16.38 -1.93 -0.34
CA LEU A 84 -15.55 -3.12 -0.48
C LEU A 84 -14.80 -3.42 0.83
N ALA A 85 -15.14 -4.57 1.43
CA ALA A 85 -14.50 -5.12 2.63
C ALA A 85 -13.07 -5.63 2.35
N GLN A 86 -12.31 -5.81 3.43
CA GLN A 86 -10.97 -6.41 3.46
C GLN A 86 -10.01 -5.84 2.41
N CYS A 87 -9.98 -4.51 2.29
CA CYS A 87 -9.28 -3.82 1.23
C CYS A 87 -8.10 -3.02 1.77
N VAL A 88 -6.93 -3.24 1.16
CA VAL A 88 -5.73 -2.42 1.33
C VAL A 88 -5.62 -1.48 0.12
N ARG A 89 -5.41 -0.19 0.35
CA ARG A 89 -5.14 0.80 -0.71
C ARG A 89 -3.81 1.48 -0.46
N VAL A 90 -3.20 1.98 -1.53
CA VAL A 90 -1.98 2.78 -1.47
C VAL A 90 -2.07 3.99 -2.39
N LEU A 91 -1.51 5.11 -1.92
CA LEU A 91 -1.16 6.29 -2.70
C LEU A 91 0.35 6.54 -2.56
N ILE A 92 1.08 6.40 -3.66
CA ILE A 92 2.51 6.70 -3.74
C ILE A 92 2.68 8.09 -4.35
N HIS A 93 3.45 8.95 -3.69
CA HIS A 93 3.85 10.25 -4.21
C HIS A 93 5.22 10.11 -4.89
N TRP A 94 5.25 10.30 -6.21
CA TRP A 94 6.42 10.19 -7.09
C TRP A 94 6.59 11.45 -7.92
#